data_AF-A0A2I0WPB7-F1
#
_entry.id   AF-A0A2I0WPB7-F1
#
_cell.length_a   1.000
_cell.length_b   1.000
_cell.length_c   1.000
_cell.angle_alpha   90.00
_cell.angle_beta   90.00
_cell.angle_gamma   90.00
#
_symmetry.space_group_name_H-M   'P 1'
#
loop_
_entity.id
_entity.type
_entity.pdbx_description
1 polymer ?
#
loop_
_entity_poly.entity_id
_entity_poly.type
_entity_poly.pdbx_seq_one_letter_code
_entity_poly.pdbx_strand_id
1 'polypeptide(L)'
;MRQITWALFASRKTLNSITVSYKSGFSQAFQRDRKNNNTFYIYSASVSYSVNHTKEREVMEDFSTAQNVNSSEIWYRVPLDPITGERIGNPQQISSDKLISIAGQQQIHDGTASWRVAVSKSTESPLLSAALPVKHPSKGSIEAVVGVTTALKSVSQLMKELVDIHSGYMYLTTREGHVLATSTDAPLLKNTSNGLKLMMANDSDDQIIRSGAKWLQNTYGDKFPMNNEVHATNVDLRNQTYYIDSFFLNLKRLPLVRRVYLPPYHYFKKNNVKPFS
;
A
#
# COMPACT_ATOMS: atom_id res chain seq x y z
N MET A 1 -20.82 23.69 7.87
CA MET A 1 -20.35 22.30 7.69
C MET A 1 -20.82 21.47 8.87
N ARG A 2 -21.53 20.35 8.67
CA ARG A 2 -21.89 19.46 9.80
C ARG A 2 -20.61 18.83 10.36
N GLN A 3 -20.46 18.81 11.68
CA GLN A 3 -19.40 18.08 12.37
C GLN A 3 -19.58 16.58 12.09
N ILE A 4 -18.83 16.04 11.14
CA ILE A 4 -18.79 14.60 10.88
C ILE A 4 -17.65 14.04 11.70
N THR A 5 -17.99 13.41 12.82
CA THR A 5 -17.04 12.66 13.65
C THR A 5 -16.86 11.28 13.04
N TRP A 6 -15.67 11.01 12.50
CA TRP A 6 -15.30 9.67 12.03
C TRP A 6 -14.61 8.93 13.18
N ALA A 7 -15.25 7.88 13.71
CA ALA A 7 -14.60 6.95 14.62
C ALA A 7 -14.04 5.79 13.80
N LEU A 8 -12.72 5.58 13.83
CA LEU A 8 -12.09 4.45 13.15
C LEU A 8 -11.44 3.50 14.16
N PHE A 9 -11.92 2.26 14.21
CA PHE A 9 -11.22 1.17 14.86
C PHE A 9 -10.09 0.68 13.95
N ALA A 10 -8.92 1.28 14.12
CA ALA A 10 -7.70 0.80 13.49
C ALA A 10 -6.83 0.09 14.51
N SER A 11 -6.37 -1.12 14.18
CA SER A 11 -5.24 -1.71 14.89
C SER A 11 -4.08 -0.72 14.86
N ARG A 12 -3.48 -0.47 16.03
CA ARG A 12 -2.34 0.46 16.22
C ARG A 12 -1.17 0.19 15.27
N LYS A 13 -1.11 -1.01 14.66
CA LYS A 13 0.03 -1.51 13.89
C LYS A 13 -0.22 -1.66 12.39
N THR A 14 -1.42 -1.44 11.85
CA THR A 14 -1.74 -1.72 10.42
C THR A 14 -2.11 -0.48 9.62
N LEU A 15 -2.97 0.38 10.15
CA LEU A 15 -3.36 1.61 9.45
C LEU A 15 -2.19 2.59 9.38
N ASN A 16 -1.88 3.06 8.18
CA ASN A 16 -0.93 4.14 7.95
C ASN A 16 -1.66 5.49 7.84
N SER A 17 -2.76 5.52 7.09
CA SER A 17 -3.56 6.74 6.94
C SER A 17 -4.96 6.50 6.40
N ILE A 18 -5.80 7.52 6.58
CA ILE A 18 -7.07 7.71 5.86
C ILE A 18 -6.96 9.02 5.12
N THR A 19 -7.33 9.05 3.85
CA THR A 19 -7.27 10.23 2.99
C THR A 19 -8.64 10.46 2.37
N VAL A 20 -9.06 11.70 2.24
CA VAL A 20 -10.24 12.12 1.50
C VAL A 20 -9.81 13.14 0.47
N SER A 21 -10.12 12.88 -0.80
CA SER A 21 -9.87 13.80 -1.91
C SER A 21 -11.21 14.23 -2.53
N TYR A 22 -11.52 15.51 -2.41
CA TYR A 22 -12.78 16.10 -2.83
C TYR A 22 -12.73 16.53 -4.30
N LYS A 23 -13.89 16.63 -4.93
CA LYS A 23 -14.04 17.08 -6.33
C LYS A 23 -13.51 18.49 -6.57
N SER A 24 -13.45 19.31 -5.52
CA SER A 24 -12.86 20.65 -5.57
C SER A 24 -11.34 20.65 -5.74
N GLY A 25 -10.67 19.50 -5.63
CA GLY A 25 -9.21 19.39 -5.59
C GLY A 25 -8.63 19.45 -4.18
N PHE A 26 -9.40 19.91 -3.19
CA PHE A 26 -9.00 19.84 -1.78
C PHE A 26 -8.84 18.39 -1.33
N SER A 27 -7.79 18.13 -0.58
CA SER A 27 -7.50 16.81 -0.03
C SER A 27 -7.08 16.93 1.42
N GLN A 28 -7.54 15.99 2.25
CA GLN A 28 -7.19 15.91 3.67
C GLN A 28 -6.86 14.47 4.04
N ALA A 29 -6.01 14.28 5.03
CA ALA A 29 -5.65 12.98 5.53
C ALA A 29 -5.37 12.99 7.03
N PHE A 30 -5.64 11.85 7.67
CA PHE A 30 -5.12 11.53 8.98
C PHE A 30 -4.02 10.49 8.78
N GLN A 31 -2.78 10.85 9.12
CA GLN A 31 -1.62 9.97 9.00
C GLN A 31 -1.04 9.66 10.37
N ARG A 32 -0.71 8.39 10.60
CA ARG A 32 0.02 7.96 11.78
C ARG A 32 1.49 7.77 11.43
N ASP A 33 2.36 8.35 12.23
CA ASP A 33 3.79 8.06 12.18
C ASP A 33 4.09 6.88 13.11
N ARG A 34 4.62 5.80 12.54
CA ARG A 34 4.90 4.57 13.28
C ARG A 34 6.11 4.69 14.20
N LYS A 35 7.04 5.63 13.95
CA LYS A 35 8.29 5.73 14.73
C LYS A 35 8.03 6.32 16.13
N ASN A 36 7.19 7.35 16.20
CA ASN A 36 6.90 8.10 17.43
C ASN A 36 5.45 7.91 17.90
N ASN A 37 4.64 7.13 17.17
CA ASN A 37 3.23 6.89 17.47
C ASN A 37 2.35 8.16 17.43
N ASN A 38 2.83 9.23 16.78
CA ASN A 38 2.09 10.48 16.65
C ASN A 38 1.09 10.40 15.49
N THR A 39 -0.03 11.12 15.63
CA THR A 39 -1.02 11.28 14.58
C THR A 39 -0.97 12.70 14.04
N PHE A 40 -1.14 12.84 12.74
CA PHE A 40 -1.08 14.12 12.05
C PHE A 40 -2.31 14.31 11.19
N TYR A 41 -2.86 15.52 11.25
CA TYR A 41 -3.78 16.02 10.25
C TYR A 41 -2.97 16.64 9.12
N ILE A 42 -3.25 16.20 7.91
CA ILE A 42 -2.62 16.67 6.68
C ILE A 42 -3.70 17.24 5.79
N TYR A 43 -3.45 18.37 5.16
CA TYR A 43 -4.39 18.96 4.22
C TYR A 43 -3.67 19.74 3.13
N SER A 44 -4.29 19.80 1.96
CA SER A 44 -3.84 20.67 0.88
C SER A 44 -4.48 22.04 0.97
N ALA A 45 -3.72 23.06 0.57
CA ALA A 45 -4.24 24.39 0.30
C ALA A 45 -3.87 24.77 -1.13
N SER A 46 -4.85 25.29 -1.85
CA SER A 46 -4.62 25.94 -3.14
C SER A 46 -4.18 27.37 -2.86
N VAL A 47 -2.92 27.71 -3.16
CA VAL A 47 -2.48 29.11 -3.12
C VAL A 47 -2.68 29.70 -4.51
N SER A 48 -3.67 30.57 -4.65
CA SER A 48 -3.78 31.48 -5.79
C SER A 48 -2.70 32.55 -5.63
N TYR A 49 -1.61 32.44 -6.38
CA TYR A 49 -0.63 33.53 -6.47
C TYR A 49 -1.27 34.71 -7.21
N SER A 50 -1.86 35.66 -6.49
CA SER A 50 -1.99 37.04 -6.97
C SER A 50 -0.75 37.79 -6.52
N VAL A 51 0.13 38.13 -7.46
CA VAL A 51 1.23 39.06 -7.21
C VAL A 51 0.62 40.42 -6.85
N ASN A 52 0.61 40.74 -5.56
CA ASN A 52 0.75 42.11 -5.09
C ASN A 52 1.24 42.10 -3.63
N HIS A 53 2.45 42.62 -3.45
CA HIS A 53 3.04 42.95 -2.17
C HIS A 53 2.09 43.85 -1.37
N THR A 54 1.62 43.42 -0.20
CA THR A 54 1.88 44.06 1.11
C THR A 54 1.00 43.49 2.22
N LYS A 55 1.68 43.24 3.36
CA LYS A 55 1.19 43.18 4.75
C LYS A 55 0.36 41.96 5.20
N GLU A 56 0.97 41.29 6.19
CA GLU A 56 0.40 40.47 7.26
C GLU A 56 -1.11 40.61 7.46
N ARG A 57 -1.85 39.53 7.19
CA ARG A 57 -3.15 39.26 7.80
C ARG A 57 -3.28 37.77 8.06
N GLU A 58 -3.86 37.47 9.22
CA GLU A 58 -4.29 36.15 9.67
C GLU A 58 -4.93 35.37 8.52
N VAL A 59 -4.48 34.11 8.35
CA VAL A 59 -4.98 33.20 7.33
C VAL A 59 -6.40 32.79 7.73
N MET A 60 -7.38 33.60 7.34
CA MET A 60 -8.79 33.26 7.37
C MET A 60 -9.06 32.31 6.19
N GLU A 61 -9.44 31.08 6.50
CA GLU A 61 -9.81 30.03 5.54
C GLU A 61 -10.98 30.50 4.67
N ASP A 62 -10.73 30.86 3.41
CA ASP A 62 -11.78 31.19 2.44
C ASP A 62 -11.94 30.04 1.44
N PHE A 63 -13.07 29.32 1.57
CA PHE A 63 -13.41 28.12 0.80
C PHE A 63 -14.42 28.44 -0.29
N SER A 64 -14.01 29.01 -1.43
CA SER A 64 -14.79 28.88 -2.66
C SER A 64 -14.08 29.28 -3.96
N THR A 65 -14.46 28.57 -5.03
CA THR A 65 -14.41 28.91 -6.47
C THR A 65 -13.10 28.76 -7.28
N ALA A 66 -12.91 27.54 -7.78
CA ALA A 66 -12.77 27.11 -9.18
C ALA A 66 -11.97 27.92 -10.25
N GLN A 67 -11.17 27.13 -10.99
CA GLN A 67 -10.80 27.17 -12.43
C GLN A 67 -9.34 27.47 -12.79
N ASN A 68 -8.73 26.49 -13.47
CA ASN A 68 -7.55 26.57 -14.33
C ASN A 68 -6.38 27.43 -13.82
N VAL A 69 -5.72 26.96 -12.77
CA VAL A 69 -4.40 27.45 -12.41
C VAL A 69 -3.49 26.23 -12.25
N ASN A 70 -2.27 26.34 -12.77
CA ASN A 70 -1.17 25.40 -12.54
C ASN A 70 -0.78 25.50 -11.05
N SER A 71 -1.68 25.08 -10.15
CA SER A 71 -1.56 25.25 -8.72
C SER A 71 -0.61 24.18 -8.20
N SER A 72 0.59 24.58 -7.79
CA SER A 72 1.39 23.77 -6.88
C SER A 72 0.58 23.60 -5.60
N GLU A 73 -0.03 22.43 -5.45
CA GLU A 73 -0.78 22.07 -4.26
C GLU A 73 0.19 22.09 -3.07
N ILE A 74 0.04 23.08 -2.17
CA ILE A 74 0.87 23.18 -0.97
C ILE A 74 0.22 22.33 0.09
N TRP A 75 1.01 21.51 0.77
CA TRP A 75 0.53 20.61 1.79
C TRP A 75 1.02 21.02 3.15
N TYR A 76 0.14 20.91 4.14
CA TYR A 76 0.42 21.20 5.52
C TYR A 76 0.21 19.96 6.38
N ARG A 77 0.99 19.86 7.45
CA ARG A 77 0.93 18.82 8.46
C ARG A 77 0.83 19.48 9.83
N VAL A 78 -0.13 19.05 10.64
CA VAL A 78 -0.34 19.51 12.02
C VAL A 78 -0.39 18.27 12.92
N PRO A 79 0.39 18.20 14.00
CA PRO A 79 0.24 17.11 14.96
C PRO A 79 -1.12 17.20 15.66
N LEU A 80 -1.66 16.04 16.04
CA LEU A 80 -2.91 15.94 16.78
C LEU A 80 -2.67 15.39 18.19
N ASP A 81 -3.42 15.91 19.15
CA ASP A 81 -3.54 15.29 20.46
C ASP A 81 -4.17 13.90 20.31
N PRO A 82 -3.54 12.83 20.81
CA PRO A 82 -4.02 11.46 20.62
C PRO A 82 -5.27 11.11 21.44
N ILE A 83 -5.64 11.93 22.43
CA ILE A 83 -6.79 11.75 23.31
C ILE A 83 -7.97 12.57 22.80
N THR A 84 -7.76 13.86 22.51
CA THR A 84 -8.83 14.79 22.12
C THR A 84 -9.02 14.88 20.61
N GLY A 85 -7.99 14.59 19.82
CA GLY A 85 -7.98 14.79 18.37
C GLY A 85 -7.79 16.26 17.95
N GLU A 86 -7.53 17.16 18.90
CA GLU A 86 -7.31 18.59 18.61
C GLU A 86 -5.94 18.83 17.98
N ARG A 87 -5.84 19.90 17.18
CA ARG A 87 -4.58 20.34 16.55
C ARG A 87 -3.64 20.87 17.63
N ILE A 88 -2.45 20.30 17.74
CA ILE A 88 -1.40 20.76 18.65
C ILE A 88 -0.25 21.37 17.84
N GLY A 89 0.14 22.59 18.17
CA GLY A 89 1.22 23.31 17.48
C GLY A 89 0.84 23.86 16.10
N ASN A 90 1.85 24.39 15.40
CA ASN A 90 1.66 25.15 14.15
C ASN A 90 1.71 24.26 12.90
N PRO A 91 0.97 24.59 11.83
CA PRO A 91 1.06 23.91 10.54
C PRO A 91 2.48 23.96 9.97
N GLN A 92 3.01 22.80 9.62
CA GLN A 92 4.29 22.65 8.92
C GLN A 92 4.04 22.32 7.46
N GLN A 93 4.64 23.10 6.56
CA GLN A 93 4.60 22.79 5.14
C GLN A 93 5.37 21.49 4.86
N ILE A 94 4.78 20.60 4.07
CA ILE A 94 5.37 19.34 3.64
C ILE A 94 5.36 19.22 2.11
N SER A 95 6.33 18.47 1.59
CA SER A 95 6.42 18.17 0.16
C SER A 95 5.42 17.09 -0.23
N SER A 96 4.89 17.18 -1.46
CA SER A 96 3.91 16.24 -2.00
C SER A 96 4.47 14.81 -2.16
N ASP A 97 5.79 14.65 -2.31
CA ASP A 97 6.45 13.35 -2.42
C ASP A 97 6.45 12.53 -1.11
N LYS A 98 6.09 13.17 0.01
CA LYS A 98 5.97 12.51 1.32
C LYS A 98 4.54 12.03 1.62
N LEU A 99 3.61 12.24 0.70
CA LEU A 99 2.20 12.00 0.92
C LEU A 99 1.72 10.62 0.47
N ILE A 100 0.60 10.22 1.07
CA ILE A 100 -0.10 9.00 0.73
C ILE A 100 -0.78 9.17 -0.64
N SER A 101 -0.31 8.39 -1.62
CA SER A 101 -0.97 8.29 -2.92
C SER A 101 -2.18 7.35 -2.81
N ILE A 102 -3.38 7.90 -2.94
CA ILE A 102 -4.61 7.15 -3.21
C ILE A 102 -4.95 7.29 -4.69
N ALA A 103 -5.79 6.40 -5.22
CA ALA A 103 -6.29 6.56 -6.59
C ALA A 103 -7.10 7.86 -6.68
N GLY A 104 -6.76 8.71 -7.65
CA GLY A 104 -7.47 9.97 -7.90
C GLY A 104 -8.85 9.72 -8.51
N GLN A 105 -9.68 10.76 -8.52
CA GLN A 105 -11.04 10.68 -9.06
C GLN A 105 -11.08 10.16 -10.50
N GLN A 106 -10.07 10.51 -11.31
CA GLN A 106 -9.97 10.03 -12.69
C GLN A 106 -9.79 8.51 -12.83
N GLN A 107 -9.31 7.85 -11.78
CA GLN A 107 -9.02 6.42 -11.82
C GLN A 107 -10.17 5.59 -11.24
N ILE A 108 -11.25 6.25 -10.81
CA ILE A 108 -12.41 5.63 -10.14
C ILE A 108 -13.75 6.04 -10.81
N HIS A 109 -13.70 6.43 -12.09
CA HIS A 109 -14.88 6.91 -12.83
C HIS A 109 -16.06 5.92 -12.89
N ASP A 110 -15.79 4.62 -12.84
CA ASP A 110 -16.80 3.57 -12.84
C ASP A 110 -17.49 3.36 -11.47
N GLY A 111 -17.17 4.18 -10.48
CA GLY A 111 -17.82 4.14 -9.18
C GLY A 111 -17.46 2.92 -8.33
N THR A 112 -16.37 2.20 -8.66
CA THR A 112 -15.97 0.99 -7.91
C THR A 112 -14.67 1.19 -7.12
N ALA A 113 -14.51 0.41 -6.05
CA ALA A 113 -13.26 0.33 -5.31
C ALA A 113 -12.03 0.12 -6.23
N SER A 114 -10.94 0.80 -5.91
CA SER A 114 -9.65 0.64 -6.59
C SER A 114 -8.53 0.41 -5.57
N TRP A 115 -7.51 -0.33 -5.99
CA TRP A 115 -6.39 -0.72 -5.15
C TRP A 115 -5.08 -0.26 -5.79
N ARG A 116 -4.12 0.19 -4.97
CA ARG A 116 -2.82 0.66 -5.45
C ARG A 116 -1.70 0.33 -4.48
N VAL A 117 -0.53 0.08 -5.03
CA VAL A 117 0.71 -0.02 -4.26
C VAL A 117 1.56 1.22 -4.48
N ALA A 118 2.13 1.76 -3.42
CA ALA A 118 3.12 2.83 -3.46
C ALA A 118 4.31 2.50 -2.56
N VAL A 119 5.47 3.08 -2.83
CA VAL A 119 6.65 2.96 -1.95
C VAL A 119 6.73 4.19 -1.07
N SER A 120 6.76 3.99 0.25
CA SER A 120 6.95 5.06 1.21
C SER A 120 8.42 5.20 1.59
N LYS A 121 9.00 6.37 1.34
CA LYS A 121 10.37 6.71 1.77
C LYS A 121 10.48 6.81 3.29
N SER A 122 9.43 7.28 3.97
CA SER A 122 9.47 7.53 5.42
C SER A 122 9.40 6.25 6.25
N THR A 123 8.65 5.27 5.77
CA THR A 123 8.45 3.98 6.44
C THR A 123 9.25 2.85 5.80
N GLU A 124 9.98 3.14 4.71
CA GLU A 124 10.76 2.16 3.92
C GLU A 124 9.96 0.88 3.67
N SER A 125 8.70 1.04 3.26
CA SER A 125 7.78 -0.07 3.11
C SER A 125 6.84 0.14 1.92
N PRO A 126 6.47 -0.94 1.20
CA PRO A 126 5.33 -0.93 0.31
C PRO A 126 4.04 -0.62 1.09
N LEU A 127 3.26 0.32 0.58
CA LEU A 127 1.95 0.69 1.10
C LEU A 127 0.87 0.20 0.15
N LEU A 128 -0.21 -0.37 0.69
CA LEU A 128 -1.42 -0.72 -0.05
C LEU A 128 -2.52 0.30 0.28
N SER A 129 -2.98 1.00 -0.74
CA SER A 129 -4.08 1.97 -0.68
C SER A 129 -5.33 1.38 -1.34
N ALA A 130 -6.44 1.34 -0.59
CA ALA A 130 -7.77 1.06 -1.10
C ALA A 130 -8.53 2.38 -1.21
N ALA A 131 -9.19 2.67 -2.33
CA ALA A 131 -9.92 3.91 -2.55
C ALA A 131 -11.35 3.66 -3.04
N LEU A 132 -12.31 4.34 -2.42
CA LEU A 132 -13.74 4.24 -2.65
C LEU A 132 -14.33 5.59 -3.05
N PRO A 133 -15.15 5.66 -4.11
CA PRO A 133 -15.85 6.89 -4.48
C PRO A 133 -17.05 7.15 -3.56
N VAL A 134 -17.22 8.41 -3.18
CA VAL A 134 -18.41 8.91 -2.49
C VAL A 134 -19.28 9.62 -3.51
N LYS A 135 -20.49 9.13 -3.71
CA LYS A 135 -21.44 9.67 -4.69
C LYS A 135 -22.46 10.59 -4.04
N HIS A 136 -22.86 11.65 -4.75
CA HIS A 136 -23.99 12.48 -4.36
C HIS A 136 -25.27 11.63 -4.37
N PRO A 137 -26.09 11.64 -3.30
CA PRO A 137 -27.23 10.73 -3.16
C PRO A 137 -28.27 10.87 -4.28
N SER A 138 -28.51 12.10 -4.75
CA SER A 138 -29.49 12.36 -5.81
C SER A 138 -28.92 12.50 -7.23
N LYS A 139 -27.63 12.84 -7.38
CA LYS A 139 -27.02 13.13 -8.70
C LYS A 139 -26.20 11.98 -9.24
N GLY A 140 -25.81 11.02 -8.38
CA GLY A 140 -24.92 9.91 -8.74
C GLY A 140 -23.48 10.32 -9.07
N SER A 141 -23.18 11.61 -9.13
CA SER A 141 -21.84 12.17 -9.36
C SER A 141 -20.89 11.83 -8.23
N ILE A 142 -19.63 11.53 -8.54
CA ILE A 142 -18.58 11.34 -7.54
C ILE A 142 -18.20 12.73 -6.98
N GLU A 143 -18.39 12.92 -5.68
CA GLU A 143 -18.09 14.18 -4.97
C GLU A 143 -16.78 14.10 -4.17
N ALA A 144 -16.38 12.90 -3.76
CA ALA A 144 -15.10 12.67 -3.10
C ALA A 144 -14.61 11.24 -3.35
N VAL A 145 -13.36 10.99 -3.00
CA VAL A 145 -12.76 9.67 -2.90
C VAL A 145 -12.19 9.52 -1.51
N VAL A 146 -12.59 8.48 -0.81
CA VAL A 146 -12.04 8.10 0.49
C VAL A 146 -11.07 6.95 0.29
N GLY A 147 -9.84 7.13 0.72
CA GLY A 147 -8.80 6.14 0.66
C GLY A 147 -8.31 5.71 2.04
N VAL A 148 -8.02 4.43 2.19
CA VAL A 148 -7.38 3.84 3.37
C VAL A 148 -6.06 3.25 2.93
N THR A 149 -4.99 3.61 3.61
CA THR A 149 -3.65 3.11 3.31
C THR A 149 -3.10 2.33 4.49
N THR A 150 -2.55 1.16 4.17
CA THR A 150 -1.95 0.23 5.13
C THR A 150 -0.52 -0.07 4.70
N ALA A 151 0.38 -0.27 5.66
CA ALA A 151 1.72 -0.73 5.31
C ALA A 151 1.74 -2.26 5.20
N LEU A 152 2.27 -2.76 4.09
CA LEU A 152 2.34 -4.19 3.82
C LEU A 152 3.36 -4.92 4.71
N LYS A 153 4.22 -4.19 5.43
CA LYS A 153 5.03 -4.77 6.52
C LYS A 153 4.20 -5.53 7.56
N SER A 154 2.96 -5.09 7.81
CA SER A 154 2.05 -5.82 8.72
C SER A 154 1.54 -7.12 8.12
N VAL A 155 1.44 -7.21 6.78
CA VAL A 155 1.15 -8.46 6.06
C VAL A 155 2.36 -9.39 6.11
N SER A 156 3.59 -8.88 5.96
CA SER A 156 4.80 -9.67 6.17
C SER A 156 4.84 -10.30 7.57
N GLN A 157 4.50 -9.54 8.60
CA GLN A 157 4.44 -10.04 9.97
C GLN A 157 3.44 -11.19 10.11
N LEU A 158 2.23 -11.05 9.55
CA LEU A 158 1.24 -12.12 9.54
C LEU A 158 1.76 -13.37 8.80
N MET A 159 2.40 -13.19 7.64
CA MET A 159 2.97 -14.30 6.88
C MET A 159 4.08 -15.02 7.65
N LYS A 160 4.92 -14.27 8.37
CA LYS A 160 5.96 -14.82 9.24
C LYS A 160 5.35 -15.69 10.33
N GLU A 161 4.36 -15.16 11.06
CA GLU A 161 3.66 -15.89 12.13
C GLU A 161 2.98 -17.18 11.61
N LEU A 162 2.40 -17.15 10.41
CA LEU A 162 1.78 -18.34 9.80
C LEU A 162 2.82 -19.41 9.40
N VAL A 163 3.98 -18.99 8.92
CA VAL A 163 5.05 -19.88 8.46
C VAL A 163 5.86 -20.42 9.64
N ASP A 164 6.04 -19.66 10.71
CA ASP A 164 6.73 -20.11 11.92
C ASP A 164 6.08 -21.37 12.52
N ILE A 165 4.76 -21.52 12.37
CA ILE A 165 4.00 -22.70 12.83
C ILE A 165 4.17 -23.90 11.88
N HIS A 166 4.34 -23.66 10.59
CA HIS A 166 4.20 -24.68 9.54
C HIS A 166 5.47 -24.98 8.73
N SER A 167 6.57 -24.27 8.97
CA SER A 167 7.81 -24.32 8.20
C SER A 167 7.64 -24.05 6.70
N GLY A 168 8.42 -23.14 6.12
CA GLY A 168 8.39 -22.85 4.69
C GLY A 168 8.64 -21.39 4.38
N TYR A 169 8.12 -20.94 3.24
CA TYR A 169 8.27 -19.58 2.76
C TYR A 169 6.97 -19.11 2.14
N MET A 170 6.57 -17.88 2.45
CA MET A 170 5.39 -17.28 1.87
C MET A 170 5.72 -15.85 1.47
N TYR A 171 5.31 -15.47 0.27
CA TYR A 171 5.46 -14.10 -0.16
C TYR A 171 4.38 -13.70 -1.16
N LEU A 172 4.14 -12.40 -1.22
CA LEU A 172 3.14 -11.76 -2.06
C LEU A 172 3.87 -10.90 -3.08
N THR A 173 3.52 -11.02 -4.34
CA THR A 173 4.07 -10.18 -5.41
C THR A 173 2.97 -9.43 -6.15
N THR A 174 3.37 -8.35 -6.84
CA THR A 174 2.59 -7.87 -7.98
C THR A 174 2.57 -8.95 -9.08
N ARG A 175 1.72 -8.75 -10.08
CA ARG A 175 1.71 -9.58 -11.28
C ARG A 175 3.11 -9.67 -11.91
N GLU A 176 3.83 -8.56 -12.00
CA GLU A 176 5.17 -8.46 -12.60
C GLU A 176 6.28 -9.11 -11.75
N GLY A 177 5.99 -9.55 -10.51
CA GLY A 177 6.96 -10.23 -9.66
C GLY A 177 7.68 -9.34 -8.64
N HIS A 178 7.24 -8.10 -8.44
CA HIS A 178 7.75 -7.24 -7.37
C HIS A 178 7.22 -7.71 -6.01
N VAL A 179 8.09 -7.94 -5.04
CA VAL A 179 7.74 -8.41 -3.69
C VAL A 179 7.07 -7.29 -2.89
N LEU A 180 5.88 -7.59 -2.39
CA LEU A 180 5.03 -6.69 -1.61
C LEU A 180 5.03 -7.03 -0.13
N ALA A 181 5.12 -8.32 0.20
CA ALA A 181 5.23 -8.86 1.54
C ALA A 181 5.93 -10.22 1.49
N THR A 182 6.59 -10.61 2.57
CA THR A 182 7.30 -11.89 2.71
C THR A 182 7.30 -12.35 4.17
N SER A 183 7.29 -13.65 4.40
CA SER A 183 7.43 -14.29 5.72
C SER A 183 8.85 -14.22 6.27
N THR A 184 9.82 -13.76 5.47
CA THR A 184 11.24 -13.68 5.84
C THR A 184 11.63 -12.26 6.23
N ASP A 185 12.85 -12.09 6.74
CA ASP A 185 13.39 -10.76 7.06
C ASP A 185 14.07 -10.09 5.84
N ALA A 186 13.87 -10.64 4.64
CA ALA A 186 14.43 -10.07 3.41
C ALA A 186 13.85 -8.67 3.11
N PRO A 187 14.68 -7.73 2.65
CA PRO A 187 14.21 -6.39 2.32
C PRO A 187 13.21 -6.41 1.17
N LEU A 188 12.13 -5.65 1.32
CA LEU A 188 11.09 -5.49 0.30
C LEU A 188 11.44 -4.40 -0.74
N LEU A 189 12.41 -3.55 -0.40
CA LEU A 189 12.84 -2.42 -1.21
C LEU A 189 14.33 -2.51 -1.53
N LYS A 190 14.71 -1.98 -2.69
CA LYS A 190 16.11 -1.78 -3.08
C LYS A 190 16.40 -0.30 -3.33
N ASN A 191 17.60 0.12 -2.96
CA ASN A 191 18.12 1.44 -3.31
C ASN A 191 18.50 1.45 -4.80
N THR A 192 18.04 2.47 -5.52
CA THR A 192 18.43 2.75 -6.90
C THR A 192 18.87 4.20 -7.03
N SER A 193 19.52 4.56 -8.14
CA SER A 193 19.88 5.96 -8.44
C SER A 193 18.68 6.92 -8.40
N ASN A 194 17.47 6.41 -8.66
CA ASN A 194 16.22 7.17 -8.65
C ASN A 194 15.42 7.03 -7.34
N GLY A 195 16.06 6.51 -6.27
CA GLY A 195 15.45 6.29 -4.95
C GLY A 195 15.02 4.84 -4.68
N LEU A 196 14.24 4.66 -3.61
CA LEU A 196 13.74 3.34 -3.19
C LEU A 196 12.73 2.78 -4.19
N LYS A 197 12.94 1.54 -4.62
CA LYS A 197 12.02 0.79 -5.50
C LYS A 197 11.69 -0.57 -4.90
N LEU A 198 10.58 -1.17 -5.33
CA LEU A 198 10.22 -2.53 -4.95
C LEU A 198 11.29 -3.53 -5.41
N MET A 199 11.58 -4.50 -4.57
CA MET A 199 12.48 -5.62 -4.87
C MET A 199 11.78 -6.62 -5.80
N MET A 200 12.46 -7.13 -6.81
CA MET A 200 11.96 -8.25 -7.61
C MET A 200 12.19 -9.56 -6.86
N ALA A 201 11.28 -10.53 -6.97
CA ALA A 201 11.46 -11.82 -6.29
C ALA A 201 12.76 -12.52 -6.74
N ASN A 202 13.15 -12.37 -8.01
CA ASN A 202 14.41 -12.90 -8.56
C ASN A 202 15.68 -12.20 -8.05
N ASP A 203 15.52 -11.00 -7.48
CA ASP A 203 16.59 -10.20 -6.90
C ASP A 203 16.61 -10.31 -5.36
N SER A 204 15.71 -11.10 -4.76
CA SER A 204 15.58 -11.18 -3.30
C SER A 204 16.89 -11.64 -2.63
N ASP A 205 17.16 -11.09 -1.44
CA ASP A 205 18.26 -11.53 -0.59
C ASP A 205 17.98 -12.90 0.05
N ASP A 206 16.70 -13.27 0.18
CA ASP A 206 16.33 -14.62 0.59
C ASP A 206 16.61 -15.62 -0.54
N GLN A 207 17.48 -16.59 -0.24
CA GLN A 207 17.97 -17.51 -1.25
C GLN A 207 16.88 -18.45 -1.77
N ILE A 208 15.91 -18.83 -0.94
CA ILE A 208 14.84 -19.74 -1.33
C ILE A 208 13.78 -19.00 -2.16
N ILE A 209 13.39 -17.80 -1.74
CA ILE A 209 12.49 -16.93 -2.54
C ILE A 209 13.11 -16.66 -3.90
N ARG A 210 14.40 -16.28 -3.94
CA ARG A 210 15.12 -16.03 -5.18
C ARG A 210 15.21 -17.26 -6.07
N SER A 211 15.59 -18.41 -5.51
CA SER A 211 15.69 -19.66 -6.28
C SER A 211 14.33 -20.10 -6.82
N GLY A 212 13.27 -20.04 -6.00
CA GLY A 212 11.91 -20.40 -6.43
C GLY A 212 11.37 -19.46 -7.50
N ALA A 213 11.61 -18.16 -7.38
CA ALA A 213 11.20 -17.18 -8.39
C ALA A 213 11.95 -17.38 -9.72
N LYS A 214 13.26 -17.67 -9.69
CA LYS A 214 14.03 -18.04 -10.88
C LYS A 214 13.56 -19.35 -11.49
N TRP A 215 13.25 -20.36 -10.68
CA TRP A 215 12.67 -21.61 -11.16
C TRP A 215 11.36 -21.37 -11.90
N LEU A 216 10.43 -20.61 -11.29
CA LEU A 216 9.16 -20.23 -11.93
C LEU A 216 9.36 -19.50 -13.27
N GLN A 217 10.30 -18.54 -13.31
CA GLN A 217 10.62 -17.82 -14.54
C GLN A 217 11.21 -18.76 -15.61
N ASN A 218 12.11 -19.67 -15.24
CA ASN A 218 12.73 -20.60 -16.19
C ASN A 218 11.73 -21.64 -16.70
N THR A 219 10.84 -22.14 -15.84
CA THR A 219 9.84 -23.16 -16.19
C THR A 219 8.75 -22.59 -17.11
N TYR A 220 8.37 -21.33 -16.91
CA TYR A 220 7.21 -20.74 -17.58
C TYR A 220 7.54 -19.61 -18.57
N GLY A 221 8.77 -19.09 -18.57
CA GLY A 221 9.25 -18.07 -19.52
C GLY A 221 8.33 -16.85 -19.60
N ASP A 222 8.10 -16.37 -20.82
CA ASP A 222 7.23 -15.22 -21.11
C ASP A 222 5.74 -15.47 -20.84
N LYS A 223 5.35 -16.74 -20.58
CA LYS A 223 3.98 -17.06 -20.14
C LYS A 223 3.76 -16.68 -18.68
N PHE A 224 4.81 -16.23 -17.98
CA PHE A 224 4.74 -15.73 -16.63
C PHE A 224 4.61 -14.20 -16.63
N PRO A 225 3.70 -13.63 -15.83
CA PRO A 225 2.76 -14.28 -14.91
C PRO A 225 1.58 -14.91 -15.66
N MET A 226 1.39 -16.22 -15.45
CA MET A 226 0.29 -16.98 -16.06
C MET A 226 -1.05 -16.40 -15.62
N ASN A 227 -2.14 -16.64 -16.36
CA ASN A 227 -3.49 -16.45 -15.80
C ASN A 227 -3.93 -17.65 -14.94
N ASN A 228 -3.02 -18.59 -14.67
CA ASN A 228 -3.30 -19.90 -14.06
C ASN A 228 -2.46 -20.09 -12.80
N GLU A 229 -3.05 -20.77 -11.83
CA GLU A 229 -2.40 -21.18 -10.58
C GLU A 229 -1.27 -22.18 -10.88
N VAL A 230 -0.20 -22.16 -10.07
CA VAL A 230 0.92 -23.11 -10.19
C VAL A 230 0.86 -24.05 -9.01
N HIS A 231 0.81 -25.35 -9.30
CA HIS A 231 1.05 -26.40 -8.32
C HIS A 231 2.19 -27.27 -8.82
N ALA A 232 3.31 -27.27 -8.11
CA ALA A 232 4.47 -28.06 -8.46
C ALA A 232 4.98 -28.82 -7.24
N THR A 233 5.11 -30.14 -7.38
CA THR A 233 5.72 -31.02 -6.38
C THR A 233 7.18 -31.29 -6.75
N ASN A 234 8.00 -31.61 -5.77
CA ASN A 234 9.38 -32.05 -5.95
C ASN A 234 10.31 -31.04 -6.63
N VAL A 235 10.12 -29.74 -6.35
CA VAL A 235 10.99 -28.68 -6.88
C VAL A 235 12.25 -28.57 -6.04
N ASP A 236 13.43 -28.75 -6.64
CA ASP A 236 14.70 -28.57 -5.94
C ASP A 236 15.09 -27.09 -5.87
N LEU A 237 15.07 -26.53 -4.67
CA LEU A 237 15.55 -25.21 -4.35
C LEU A 237 16.70 -25.33 -3.35
N ARG A 238 17.93 -25.13 -3.83
CA ARG A 238 19.16 -25.13 -3.01
C ARG A 238 19.40 -26.46 -2.29
N ASN A 239 19.32 -27.58 -3.01
CA ASN A 239 19.55 -28.95 -2.50
C ASN A 239 18.49 -29.39 -1.49
N GLN A 240 17.32 -28.77 -1.55
CA GLN A 240 16.18 -29.15 -0.74
C GLN A 240 14.93 -29.13 -1.61
N THR A 241 14.15 -30.19 -1.50
CA THR A 241 12.91 -30.35 -2.24
C THR A 241 11.81 -29.52 -1.60
N TYR A 242 10.99 -28.85 -2.42
CA TYR A 242 9.83 -28.06 -2.01
C TYR A 242 8.60 -28.41 -2.85
N TYR A 243 7.43 -28.27 -2.21
CA TYR A 243 6.16 -28.06 -2.88
C TYR A 243 5.97 -26.56 -3.10
N ILE A 244 5.63 -26.16 -4.33
CA ILE A 244 5.35 -24.79 -4.71
C ILE A 244 3.87 -24.65 -5.06
N ASP A 245 3.23 -23.68 -4.42
CA ASP A 245 1.88 -23.23 -4.73
C ASP A 245 1.86 -21.73 -5.07
N SER A 246 1.07 -21.35 -6.07
CA SER A 246 0.90 -19.96 -6.51
C SER A 246 -0.53 -19.72 -6.95
N PHE A 247 -1.17 -18.68 -6.40
CA PHE A 247 -2.54 -18.32 -6.75
C PHE A 247 -2.77 -16.82 -6.85
N PHE A 248 -3.82 -16.44 -7.60
CA PHE A 248 -4.16 -15.05 -7.87
C PHE A 248 -5.10 -14.48 -6.82
N LEU A 249 -4.71 -13.36 -6.25
CA LEU A 249 -5.59 -12.49 -5.48
C LEU A 249 -6.09 -11.40 -6.43
N ASN A 250 -7.28 -11.60 -6.99
CA ASN A 250 -7.85 -10.68 -7.98
C ASN A 250 -8.52 -9.48 -7.29
N LEU A 251 -7.73 -8.55 -6.78
CA LEU A 251 -8.23 -7.25 -6.36
C LEU A 251 -8.51 -6.40 -7.59
N LYS A 252 -9.63 -5.67 -7.61
CA LYS A 252 -10.02 -4.86 -8.77
C LYS A 252 -8.89 -3.89 -9.16
N ARG A 253 -8.38 -4.00 -10.39
CA ARG A 253 -7.25 -3.20 -10.94
C ARG A 253 -5.89 -3.42 -10.26
N LEU A 254 -5.75 -4.43 -9.40
CA LEU A 254 -4.49 -4.79 -8.76
C LEU A 254 -4.38 -6.32 -8.63
N PRO A 255 -4.07 -7.04 -9.71
CA PRO A 255 -3.82 -8.48 -9.62
C PRO A 255 -2.55 -8.71 -8.80
N LEU A 256 -2.71 -9.40 -7.67
CA LEU A 256 -1.60 -9.83 -6.82
C LEU A 256 -1.42 -11.34 -6.92
N VAL A 257 -0.21 -11.82 -6.69
CA VAL A 257 0.10 -13.25 -6.72
C VAL A 257 0.69 -13.65 -5.38
N ARG A 258 0.02 -14.56 -4.68
CA ARG A 258 0.57 -15.17 -3.48
C ARG A 258 1.30 -16.45 -3.86
N ARG A 259 2.48 -16.64 -3.28
CA ARG A 259 3.33 -17.82 -3.46
C ARG A 259 3.65 -18.44 -2.12
N VAL A 260 3.60 -19.77 -2.06
CA VAL A 260 3.89 -20.55 -0.86
C VAL A 260 4.82 -21.69 -1.25
N TYR A 261 5.95 -21.81 -0.54
CA TYR A 261 6.92 -22.89 -0.69
C TYR A 261 6.96 -23.68 0.61
N LEU A 262 6.60 -24.96 0.55
CA LEU A 262 6.51 -25.83 1.73
C LEU A 262 7.47 -27.01 1.58
N PRO A 263 8.23 -27.37 2.63
CA PRO A 263 8.97 -28.62 2.64
C PRO A 263 8.02 -29.83 2.55
N PRO A 264 8.40 -30.92 1.85
CA PRO A 264 7.57 -32.11 1.62
C PRO A 264 6.95 -32.68 2.89
N TYR A 265 7.71 -32.73 3.98
CA TYR A 265 7.28 -33.34 5.24
C TYR A 265 5.99 -32.71 5.82
N HIS A 266 5.76 -31.41 5.58
CA HIS A 266 4.57 -30.72 6.07
C HIS A 266 3.35 -30.89 5.16
N TYR A 267 3.53 -30.99 3.84
CA TYR A 267 2.44 -31.26 2.90
C TYR A 267 1.85 -32.68 3.12
N PHE A 268 2.72 -33.68 3.31
CA PHE A 268 2.29 -35.07 3.44
C PHE A 268 1.67 -35.40 4.80
N LYS A 269 2.12 -34.77 5.90
CA LYS A 269 1.55 -34.99 7.24
C LYS A 269 0.11 -34.48 7.38
N LYS A 270 -0.28 -33.43 6.62
CA LYS A 270 -1.64 -32.88 6.66
C LYS A 270 -2.63 -33.65 5.77
N ASN A 271 -2.14 -34.30 4.71
CA ASN A 271 -3.00 -34.89 3.69
C ASN A 271 -3.12 -36.42 3.73
N ASN A 272 -2.41 -37.15 4.60
CA ASN A 272 -2.45 -38.63 4.64
C ASN A 272 -2.19 -39.28 3.25
N VAL A 273 -1.53 -38.58 2.35
CA VAL A 273 -1.17 -39.09 1.01
C VAL A 273 0.20 -39.73 1.15
N LYS A 274 0.27 -41.05 0.96
CA LYS A 274 1.54 -41.79 0.91
C LYS A 274 2.43 -41.23 -0.22
N PRO A 275 3.76 -41.19 -0.04
CA PRO A 275 4.66 -40.89 -1.14
C PRO A 275 4.51 -42.01 -2.18
N PHE A 276 4.22 -41.64 -3.42
CA PHE A 276 4.20 -42.59 -4.53
C PHE A 276 5.62 -43.15 -4.72
N SER A 277 5.74 -44.45 -4.48
CA SER A 277 6.85 -45.32 -4.88
C SER A 277 6.90 -45.53 -6.38
#